data_AF-W6RUT0-F1
#
_entry.id   AF-W6RUT0-F1
#
_cell.length_a   1.000
_cell.length_b   1.000
_cell.length_c   1.000
_cell.angle_alpha   90.00
_cell.angle_beta   90.00
_cell.angle_gamma   90.00
#
_symmetry.space_group_name_H-M   'P 1'
#
loop_
_entity.id
_entity.type
_entity.pdbx_description
1 polymer ?
#
loop_
_entity_poly.entity_id
_entity_poly.type
_entity_poly.pdbx_seq_one_letter_code
_entity_poly.pdbx_strand_id
1 'polypeptide(L)'
;MLCKNAELFLEEAKRRGIEGIEVKEEEHNLQRAMFYQDLDNGIEMRNMVIFDSNNDVVVVSGMDFVTGVNMEKRYIIYDVLSQLNRVIDNFTYILKKGQIVIDSTYLVGGGDNFDAAILFDILIKMKAIVNRDAIHLIKLAH
;
A
#
# COMPACT_ATOMS: atom_id res chain seq x y z
N MET A 1 15.45 16.95 2.38
CA MET A 1 15.90 16.32 3.63
C MET A 1 14.83 15.35 4.07
N LEU A 2 15.18 14.09 4.39
CA LEU A 2 14.20 13.11 4.86
C LEU A 2 13.60 13.52 6.21
N CYS A 3 12.32 13.21 6.42
CA CYS A 3 11.70 13.33 7.75
C CYS A 3 12.09 12.15 8.63
N LYS A 4 12.03 12.33 9.95
CA LYS A 4 12.43 11.31 10.94
C LYS A 4 11.72 9.97 10.71
N ASN A 5 10.43 9.98 10.39
CA ASN A 5 9.67 8.75 10.17
C ASN A 5 10.08 8.01 8.89
N ALA A 6 10.44 8.74 7.82
CA ALA A 6 10.98 8.13 6.61
C ALA A 6 12.36 7.49 6.87
N GLU A 7 13.21 8.12 7.68
CA GLU A 7 14.49 7.56 8.11
C GLU A 7 14.29 6.26 8.91
N LEU A 8 13.43 6.29 9.94
CA LEU A 8 13.11 5.11 10.75
C LEU A 8 12.51 3.96 9.92
N PHE A 9 11.69 4.28 8.92
CA PHE A 9 11.18 3.30 7.98
C PHE A 9 12.28 2.65 7.15
N LEU A 10 13.23 3.43 6.62
CA LEU A 10 14.36 2.92 5.84
C LEU A 10 15.31 2.06 6.68
N GLU A 11 15.55 2.44 7.94
CA GLU A 11 16.36 1.66 8.88
C GLU A 11 15.73 0.28 9.16
N GLU A 12 14.43 0.26 9.45
CA GLU A 12 13.69 -0.98 9.69
C GLU A 12 13.60 -1.84 8.42
N ALA A 13 13.43 -1.23 7.24
CA ALA A 13 13.47 -1.93 5.96
C ALA A 13 14.81 -2.65 5.75
N LYS A 14 15.91 -1.94 5.98
CA LYS A 14 17.26 -2.49 5.88
C LYS A 14 17.47 -3.64 6.87
N ARG A 15 16.97 -3.51 8.10
CA ARG A 15 17.02 -4.58 9.12
C ARG A 15 16.26 -5.82 8.68
N ARG A 16 15.15 -5.66 7.94
CA ARG A 16 14.35 -6.75 7.36
C ARG A 16 14.88 -7.28 6.03
N GLY A 17 15.98 -6.73 5.50
CA GLY A 17 16.54 -7.12 4.20
C GLY A 17 15.69 -6.71 3.01
N ILE A 18 14.87 -5.66 3.15
CA ILE A 18 14.09 -5.09 2.05
C ILE A 18 14.97 -4.05 1.35
N GLU A 19 15.22 -4.26 0.08
CA GLU A 19 16.03 -3.39 -0.77
C GLU A 19 15.18 -2.67 -1.83
N GLY A 20 15.78 -1.71 -2.54
CA GLY A 20 15.12 -1.02 -3.65
C GLY A 20 14.03 -0.02 -3.25
N ILE A 21 14.07 0.50 -2.02
CA ILE A 21 13.18 1.57 -1.58
C ILE A 21 13.68 2.91 -2.13
N GLU A 22 12.86 3.53 -2.99
CA GLU A 22 13.05 4.91 -3.44
C GLU A 22 12.22 5.86 -2.59
N VAL A 23 12.84 6.92 -2.04
CA VAL A 23 12.11 8.00 -1.37
C VAL A 23 12.17 9.27 -2.20
N LYS A 24 11.01 9.86 -2.48
CA LYS A 24 10.85 11.11 -3.23
C LYS A 24 10.14 12.15 -2.38
N GLU A 25 10.63 13.39 -2.44
CA GLU A 25 9.91 14.54 -1.92
C GLU A 25 8.82 14.94 -2.91
N GLU A 26 7.63 15.19 -2.39
CA GLU A 26 6.43 15.57 -3.14
C GLU A 26 5.96 16.96 -2.66
N GLU A 27 4.99 17.54 -3.36
CA GLU A 27 4.39 18.81 -2.95
C GLU A 27 3.76 18.73 -1.54
N HIS A 28 3.58 19.87 -0.89
CA HIS A 28 2.93 20.00 0.42
C HIS A 28 3.66 19.31 1.58
N ASN A 29 4.99 19.26 1.52
CA ASN A 29 5.83 18.66 2.56
C ASN A 29 5.53 17.16 2.76
N LEU A 30 5.22 16.44 1.69
CA LEU A 30 5.04 14.99 1.73
C LEU A 30 6.31 14.29 1.23
N GLN A 31 6.58 13.11 1.79
CA GLN A 31 7.62 12.21 1.30
C GLN A 31 7.00 10.87 0.97
N ARG A 32 7.32 10.33 -0.21
CA ARG A 32 6.79 9.07 -0.70
C ARG A 32 7.91 8.04 -0.82
N ALA A 33 7.85 6.98 -0.05
CA ALA A 33 8.68 5.79 -0.22
C ALA A 33 7.98 4.76 -1.10
N MET A 34 8.68 4.18 -2.07
CA MET A 34 8.15 3.18 -3.00
C MET A 34 9.13 2.02 -3.17
N PHE A 35 8.60 0.80 -3.28
CA PHE A 35 9.38 -0.41 -3.55
C PHE A 35 8.50 -1.51 -4.13
N TYR A 36 9.12 -2.47 -4.79
CA TYR A 36 8.43 -3.60 -5.41
C TYR A 36 8.64 -4.88 -4.60
N GLN A 37 7.63 -5.75 -4.59
CA GLN A 37 7.69 -7.06 -3.96
C GLN A 37 6.92 -8.08 -4.78
N ASP A 38 7.43 -9.30 -4.86
CA ASP A 38 6.71 -10.40 -5.49
C ASP A 38 5.64 -10.99 -4.56
N LEU A 39 4.46 -11.21 -5.12
CA LEU A 39 3.43 -12.07 -4.58
C LEU A 39 3.80 -13.55 -4.78
N ASP A 40 3.21 -14.44 -3.99
CA ASP A 40 3.52 -15.87 -4.00
C ASP A 40 3.13 -16.54 -5.33
N ASN A 41 2.26 -15.88 -6.09
CA ASN A 41 1.78 -16.27 -7.41
C ASN A 41 2.59 -15.64 -8.57
N GLY A 42 3.71 -14.98 -8.28
CA GLY A 42 4.61 -14.39 -9.27
C GLY A 42 4.17 -13.04 -9.84
N ILE A 43 3.13 -12.43 -9.27
CA ILE A 43 2.71 -11.07 -9.63
C ILE A 43 3.57 -10.07 -8.86
N GLU A 44 4.15 -9.10 -9.56
CA GLU A 44 4.87 -7.99 -8.93
C GLU A 44 3.89 -6.97 -8.36
N MET A 45 4.13 -6.54 -7.12
CA MET A 45 3.32 -5.59 -6.39
C MET A 45 4.15 -4.36 -6.03
N ARG A 46 3.64 -3.18 -6.37
CA ARG A 46 4.24 -1.91 -5.93
C ARG A 46 3.66 -1.49 -4.58
N ASN A 47 4.53 -1.30 -3.60
CA ASN A 47 4.18 -0.70 -2.31
C ASN A 47 4.46 0.80 -2.34
N MET A 48 3.64 1.57 -1.62
CA MET A 48 3.81 3.00 -1.46
C MET A 48 3.55 3.40 -0.01
N VAL A 49 4.42 4.21 0.58
CA VAL A 49 4.28 4.74 1.93
C VAL A 49 4.43 6.25 1.86
N ILE A 50 3.51 6.99 2.47
CA ILE A 50 3.52 8.45 2.48
C ILE A 50 3.77 8.93 3.91
N PHE A 51 4.69 9.88 4.06
CA PHE A 51 5.03 10.54 5.31
C PHE A 51 4.76 12.04 5.17
N ASP A 52 4.09 12.65 6.15
CA ASP A 52 4.08 14.11 6.28
C ASP A 52 5.37 14.54 7.00
N SER A 53 5.97 15.63 6.53
CA SER A 53 7.14 16.26 7.15
C SER A 53 6.86 16.78 8.57
N ASN A 54 5.58 16.91 8.95
CA ASN A 54 5.18 17.22 10.33
C ASN A 54 5.30 16.01 11.29
N ASN A 55 5.79 14.86 10.83
CA ASN A 55 5.89 13.59 11.56
C ASN A 55 4.56 12.93 11.94
N ASP A 56 3.43 13.45 11.46
CA ASP A 56 2.17 12.72 11.49
C ASP A 56 2.18 11.75 10.30
N VAL A 57 2.13 10.45 10.60
CA VAL A 57 2.13 9.45 9.52
C VAL A 57 0.73 9.35 8.94
N VAL A 58 0.64 9.48 7.61
CA VAL A 58 -0.54 9.13 6.81
C VAL A 58 -0.07 8.10 5.79
N VAL A 59 0.07 6.84 6.19
CA VAL A 59 0.29 5.81 5.19
C VAL A 59 -1.05 5.49 4.53
N VAL A 60 -1.11 5.69 3.21
CA VAL A 60 -1.94 4.92 2.29
C VAL A 60 -0.99 4.04 1.50
N SER A 61 -1.04 2.75 1.77
CA SER A 61 -0.46 1.76 0.85
C SER A 61 -1.29 1.79 -0.40
N GLY A 62 -0.70 2.05 -1.56
CA GLY A 62 -1.37 1.84 -2.83
C GLY A 62 -0.78 0.62 -3.50
N MET A 63 -1.33 -0.56 -3.26
CA MET A 63 -0.89 -1.79 -3.95
C MET A 63 -1.52 -1.87 -5.34
N ASP A 64 -0.84 -1.36 -6.36
CA ASP A 64 -1.23 -1.61 -7.75
C ASP A 64 -0.81 -3.04 -8.12
N PHE A 65 -1.74 -4.00 -8.10
CA PHE A 65 -1.47 -5.39 -8.54
C PHE A 65 -2.33 -5.81 -9.74
N VAL A 66 -3.38 -5.05 -10.07
CA VAL A 66 -4.14 -5.21 -11.32
C VAL A 66 -4.09 -3.90 -12.08
N THR A 67 -3.49 -3.91 -13.27
CA THR A 67 -3.42 -2.76 -14.17
C THR A 67 -4.19 -3.04 -15.46
N GLY A 68 -4.58 -1.98 -16.17
CA GLY A 68 -5.31 -2.12 -17.44
C GLY A 68 -6.70 -2.72 -17.27
N VAL A 69 -7.38 -2.40 -16.17
CA VAL A 69 -8.75 -2.87 -15.91
C VAL A 69 -9.67 -2.47 -17.07
N ASN A 70 -10.44 -3.43 -17.59
CA ASN A 70 -11.50 -3.14 -18.55
C ASN A 70 -12.60 -2.31 -17.87
N MET A 71 -12.65 -1.02 -18.21
CA MET A 71 -13.58 -0.07 -17.60
C MET A 71 -15.05 -0.33 -17.95
N GLU A 72 -15.36 -1.17 -18.95
CA GLU A 72 -16.73 -1.65 -19.21
C GLU A 72 -17.22 -2.57 -18.09
N LYS A 73 -16.31 -3.31 -17.45
CA LYS A 73 -16.59 -4.21 -16.32
C LYS A 73 -16.62 -3.50 -14.96
N ARG A 74 -16.44 -2.17 -14.92
CA ARG A 74 -16.26 -1.40 -13.68
C ARG A 74 -17.34 -1.66 -12.62
N TYR A 75 -18.60 -1.83 -13.02
CA TYR A 75 -19.71 -2.04 -12.07
C TYR A 75 -19.62 -3.40 -11.37
N ILE A 76 -19.25 -4.44 -12.09
CA ILE A 76 -19.06 -5.79 -11.52
C ILE A 76 -17.85 -5.78 -10.59
N ILE A 77 -16.77 -5.10 -11.00
CA ILE A 77 -15.57 -4.94 -10.18
C ILE A 77 -15.92 -4.20 -8.88
N TYR A 78 -16.63 -3.08 -8.96
CA TYR A 78 -17.07 -2.33 -7.77
C TYR A 78 -17.91 -3.18 -6.82
N ASP A 79 -18.82 -4.00 -7.32
CA ASP A 79 -19.63 -4.89 -6.48
C ASP A 79 -18.74 -5.90 -5.73
N VAL A 80 -17.82 -6.55 -6.44
CA VAL A 80 -16.86 -7.50 -5.83
C VAL A 80 -15.96 -6.81 -4.80
N LEU A 81 -15.39 -5.64 -5.13
CA LEU A 81 -14.58 -4.88 -4.17
C LEU A 81 -15.40 -4.46 -2.95
N SER A 82 -16.67 -4.08 -3.12
CA SER A 82 -17.56 -3.75 -2.00
C SER A 82 -17.80 -4.94 -1.08
N GLN A 83 -17.96 -6.14 -1.63
CA GLN A 83 -18.11 -7.37 -0.84
C GLN A 83 -16.82 -7.70 -0.06
N LEU A 84 -15.65 -7.58 -0.69
CA LEU A 84 -14.35 -7.78 -0.03
C LEU A 84 -14.13 -6.78 1.11
N ASN A 85 -14.49 -5.52 0.90
CA ASN A 85 -14.34 -4.46 1.92
C ASN A 85 -15.24 -4.65 3.14
N ARG A 86 -16.27 -5.51 3.08
CA ARG A 86 -17.12 -5.83 4.25
C ARG A 86 -16.49 -6.83 5.21
N VAL A 87 -15.50 -7.60 4.74
CA VAL A 87 -14.91 -8.72 5.51
C VAL A 87 -13.45 -8.49 5.88
N ILE A 88 -12.84 -7.40 5.39
CA ILE A 88 -11.44 -7.08 5.62
C ILE A 88 -11.36 -5.85 6.53
N ASP A 89 -10.97 -6.05 7.78
CA ASP A 89 -10.84 -4.97 8.76
C ASP A 89 -9.58 -4.12 8.49
N ASN A 90 -9.72 -2.80 8.54
CA ASN A 90 -8.65 -1.80 8.40
C ASN A 90 -7.99 -1.69 7.02
N PHE A 91 -8.47 -2.45 6.03
CA PHE A 91 -8.03 -2.31 4.63
C PHE A 91 -9.22 -2.02 3.72
N THR A 92 -8.98 -1.40 2.57
CA THR A 92 -10.02 -1.05 1.61
C THR A 92 -9.50 -1.20 0.20
N TYR A 93 -10.13 -2.07 -0.58
CA TYR A 93 -9.95 -2.11 -2.02
C TYR A 93 -10.63 -0.93 -2.69
N ILE A 94 -9.92 -0.29 -3.62
CA ILE A 94 -10.41 0.81 -4.46
C ILE A 94 -10.06 0.57 -5.93
N LEU A 95 -10.92 1.07 -6.83
CA LEU A 95 -10.62 1.15 -8.26
C LEU A 95 -10.20 2.58 -8.59
N LYS A 96 -8.93 2.78 -8.95
CA LYS A 96 -8.36 4.10 -9.23
C LYS A 96 -7.64 4.09 -10.57
N LYS A 97 -8.04 4.99 -11.49
CA LYS A 97 -7.39 5.18 -12.80
C LYS A 97 -7.17 3.86 -13.59
N GLY A 98 -8.13 2.93 -13.54
CA GLY A 98 -8.02 1.64 -14.23
C GLY A 98 -7.11 0.63 -13.53
N GLN A 99 -6.87 0.82 -12.23
CA GLN A 99 -6.08 -0.06 -11.39
C GLN A 99 -6.89 -0.45 -10.15
N ILE A 100 -6.76 -1.70 -9.72
CA ILE A 100 -7.28 -2.14 -8.41
C ILE A 100 -6.15 -1.98 -7.39
N VAL A 101 -6.47 -1.29 -6.31
CA VAL A 101 -5.55 -0.92 -5.24
C VAL A 101 -6.14 -1.39 -3.91
N ILE A 102 -5.31 -1.81 -2.97
CA ILE A 102 -5.72 -1.94 -1.56
C ILE A 102 -5.00 -0.90 -0.72
N ASP A 103 -5.80 -0.18 0.08
CA ASP A 103 -5.38 0.91 0.95
C ASP A 103 -5.57 0.51 2.42
N SER A 104 -4.73 1.07 3.29
CA SER A 104 -4.87 1.04 4.75
C SER A 104 -4.45 2.39 5.26
N THR A 105 -4.97 2.81 6.41
CA THR A 105 -4.56 4.06 7.05
C THR A 105 -3.92 3.77 8.40
N TYR A 106 -2.67 4.18 8.57
CA TYR A 106 -1.96 4.17 9.86
C TYR A 106 -1.70 5.61 10.27
N LEU A 107 -2.46 6.09 11.26
CA LEU A 107 -2.33 7.43 11.81
C LEU A 107 -1.43 7.40 13.03
N VAL A 108 -0.37 8.19 13.01
CA VAL A 108 0.43 8.52 14.19
C VAL A 108 0.08 9.95 14.55
N GLY A 109 -0.52 10.16 15.73
CA GLY A 109 -0.82 11.49 16.22
C GLY A 109 0.28 11.98 17.16
N GLY A 110 0.94 13.10 16.82
CA GLY A 110 1.72 13.94 17.72
C GLY A 110 2.91 13.25 18.43
N GLY A 111 4.13 13.57 18.01
CA GLY A 111 5.37 13.17 18.67
C GLY A 111 5.83 11.73 18.35
N ASP A 112 6.96 11.34 18.94
CA ASP A 112 7.84 10.16 18.69
C ASP A 112 7.20 8.75 18.73
N ASN A 113 5.89 8.62 18.55
CA ASN A 113 5.13 7.37 18.63
C ASN A 113 5.09 6.58 17.32
N PHE A 114 5.84 6.99 16.29
CA PHE A 114 5.94 6.22 15.06
C PHE A 114 6.73 4.93 15.31
N ASP A 115 6.10 3.80 15.03
CA ASP A 115 6.75 2.50 15.05
C ASP A 115 6.77 1.91 13.64
N ALA A 116 7.96 1.90 13.03
CA ALA A 116 8.17 1.32 11.72
C ALA A 116 7.85 -0.19 11.69
N ALA A 117 8.02 -0.91 12.81
CA ALA A 117 7.71 -2.34 12.88
C ALA A 117 6.19 -2.58 12.72
N ILE A 118 5.35 -1.75 13.35
CA ILE A 118 3.90 -1.80 13.19
C ILE A 118 3.51 -1.54 11.74
N LEU A 119 4.12 -0.53 11.10
CA LEU A 119 3.89 -0.26 9.69
C LEU A 119 4.24 -1.46 8.79
N PHE A 120 5.38 -2.11 9.03
CA PHE A 120 5.73 -3.32 8.29
C PHE A 120 4.78 -4.49 8.54
N ASP A 121 4.25 -4.64 9.76
CA ASP A 121 3.24 -5.66 10.05
C ASP A 121 1.93 -5.39 9.28
N ILE A 122 1.55 -4.12 9.11
CA ILE A 122 0.43 -3.72 8.23
C ILE A 122 0.72 -4.11 6.78
N LEU A 123 1.93 -3.81 6.27
CA LEU A 123 2.32 -4.15 4.90
C LEU A 123 2.33 -5.67 4.67
N ILE A 124 2.80 -6.46 5.64
CA ILE A 124 2.78 -7.94 5.59
C ILE A 124 1.35 -8.47 5.55
N LYS A 125 0.46 -7.96 6.43
CA LYS A 125 -0.97 -8.34 6.43
C LYS A 125 -1.63 -8.00 5.11
N MET A 126 -1.34 -6.82 4.57
CA MET A 126 -1.87 -6.38 3.29
C MET A 126 -1.38 -7.27 2.15
N LYS A 127 -0.09 -7.64 2.11
CA LYS A 127 0.46 -8.60 1.15
C LYS A 127 -0.28 -9.95 1.21
N ALA A 128 -0.55 -10.46 2.41
CA ALA A 128 -1.27 -11.72 2.59
C ALA A 128 -2.71 -11.66 2.03
N ILE A 129 -3.40 -10.54 2.24
CA ILE A 129 -4.73 -10.29 1.69
C ILE A 129 -4.69 -10.24 0.15
N VAL A 130 -3.74 -9.51 -0.43
CA VAL A 130 -3.58 -9.44 -1.89
C VAL A 130 -3.19 -10.79 -2.48
N ASN A 131 -2.27 -11.53 -1.86
CA ASN A 131 -1.89 -12.89 -2.28
C ASN A 131 -3.11 -13.81 -2.44
N ARG A 132 -4.08 -13.72 -1.51
CA ARG A 132 -5.32 -14.49 -1.54
C ARG A 132 -6.23 -14.11 -2.71
N ASP A 133 -6.37 -12.80 -2.97
CA ASP A 133 -7.43 -12.26 -3.84
C ASP A 133 -6.95 -11.95 -5.28
N ALA A 134 -5.64 -11.78 -5.50
CA ALA A 134 -5.07 -11.21 -6.73
C ALA A 134 -5.47 -11.96 -8.01
N ILE A 135 -5.37 -13.29 -8.03
CA ILE A 135 -5.69 -14.09 -9.23
C ILE A 135 -7.16 -13.91 -9.63
N HIS A 136 -8.07 -13.84 -8.66
CA HIS A 136 -9.49 -13.67 -8.92
C HIS A 136 -9.77 -12.27 -9.48
N LEU A 137 -9.19 -11.24 -8.87
CA LEU A 137 -9.37 -9.85 -9.28
C LEU A 137 -8.79 -9.56 -10.67
N ILE A 138 -7.67 -10.20 -11.05
CA ILE A 138 -7.11 -10.11 -12.41
C ILE A 138 -8.06 -10.72 -13.43
N LYS A 139 -8.55 -11.95 -13.19
CA LYS A 139 -9.51 -12.61 -14.09
C LYS A 139 -10.81 -11.83 -14.24
N LEU A 140 -11.22 -11.11 -13.20
CA LEU A 140 -12.39 -10.24 -13.23
C LEU A 140 -12.12 -8.97 -14.06
N ALA A 141 -10.92 -8.41 -13.93
CA ALA A 141 -10.55 -7.13 -14.52
C ALA A 141 -10.28 -7.17 -16.03
N HIS A 142 -9.85 -8.31 -16.57
CA HIS A 142 -9.56 -8.51 -18.01
C HIS A 142 -10.66 -9.34 -18.67
#